data_AF-A0AAW8XXJ2-F1
#
_entry.id   AF-A0AAW8XXJ2-F1
#
_cell.length_a   1.000
_cell.length_b   1.000
_cell.length_c   1.000
_cell.angle_alpha   90.00
_cell.angle_beta   90.00
_cell.angle_gamma   90.00
#
_symmetry.space_group_name_H-M   'P 1'
#
loop_
_entity.id
_entity.type
_entity.pdbx_description
1 polymer ?
#
loop_
_entity_poly.entity_id
_entity_poly.type
_entity_poly.pdbx_seq_one_letter_code
_entity_poly.pdbx_strand_id
1 'polypeptide(L)'
;MVIFGLPFFQIYGISGVRHETYNLTNFRSFITFAVVTGIILTGINMLLVSNAMSGVTDLRELSIHVIEMVIEETDVGISWIVRLCALFTTLGALFLYTNKRVLSCLLMTMSGGVALATLAWGGHAVMHDGLHYYLHLLSDLTHLGAAGAWTGALVAFAILLMRRNEHNAQSVIVISDSLAKFATAGTVIVVALILSALVNYLYIAEGNLTPLFNSSWGRILLAKTALFVLMLLLAAANRFHLGPRLEVMVREGNYDRSVALMRNSILTEFVVAIIILGAVAWLGMLAPSQIS
;
A
#
# COMPACT_ATOMS: atom_id res chain seq x y z
N MET A 1 4.00 0.33 1.21
CA MET A 1 2.73 0.85 0.65
C MET A 1 2.48 2.29 1.08
N VAL A 2 2.31 2.55 2.37
CA VAL A 2 2.00 3.89 2.91
C VAL A 2 3.06 4.94 2.56
N ILE A 3 4.35 4.61 2.68
CA ILE A 3 5.48 5.51 2.36
C ILE A 3 5.45 6.00 0.90
N PHE A 4 4.96 5.16 -0.01
CA PHE A 4 4.75 5.52 -1.41
C PHE A 4 3.46 6.32 -1.60
N GLY A 5 2.32 5.74 -1.21
CA GLY A 5 1.01 6.24 -1.62
C GLY A 5 0.57 7.51 -0.90
N LEU A 6 0.96 7.68 0.37
CA LEU A 6 0.50 8.83 1.16
C LEU A 6 1.13 10.15 0.65
N PRO A 7 2.46 10.24 0.43
CA PRO A 7 3.06 11.40 -0.23
C PRO A 7 2.59 11.58 -1.68
N PHE A 8 2.37 10.49 -2.42
CA PHE A 8 1.82 10.55 -3.77
C PHE A 8 0.44 11.22 -3.78
N PHE A 9 -0.45 10.82 -2.86
CA PHE A 9 -1.77 11.45 -2.70
C PHE A 9 -1.68 12.93 -2.34
N GLN A 10 -0.70 13.35 -1.54
CA GLN A 10 -0.53 14.78 -1.24
C GLN A 10 -0.21 15.62 -2.48
N ILE A 11 0.52 15.05 -3.45
CA ILE A 11 0.92 15.77 -4.67
C ILE A 11 -0.29 16.02 -5.58
N TYR A 12 -1.16 15.03 -5.79
CA TYR A 12 -2.27 15.16 -6.75
C TYR A 12 -3.64 15.45 -6.11
N GLY A 13 -3.89 14.94 -4.91
CA GLY A 13 -5.22 14.97 -4.26
C GLY A 13 -5.46 16.19 -3.37
N ILE A 14 -4.39 16.84 -2.90
CA ILE A 14 -4.45 17.97 -1.95
C ILE A 14 -3.81 19.24 -2.54
N SER A 15 -3.13 19.16 -3.68
CA SER A 15 -2.61 20.35 -4.37
C SER A 15 -3.77 21.21 -4.89
N GLY A 16 -3.81 22.48 -4.47
CA GLY A 16 -4.76 23.47 -4.95
C GLY A 16 -5.63 24.12 -3.87
N VAL A 17 -5.87 23.47 -2.73
CA VAL A 17 -6.56 24.13 -1.61
C VAL A 17 -5.53 24.93 -0.81
N ARG A 18 -5.81 26.23 -0.67
CA ARG A 18 -4.98 27.31 -0.11
C ARG A 18 -4.06 26.87 1.02
N HIS A 19 -2.87 27.49 1.04
CA HIS A 19 -1.73 27.44 1.98
C HIS A 19 -2.08 27.58 3.48
N GLU A 20 -3.07 26.86 3.96
CA GLU A 20 -3.33 26.75 5.38
C GLU A 20 -2.48 25.62 5.92
N THR A 21 -1.89 25.91 7.06
CA THR A 21 -0.89 25.15 7.79
C THR A 21 -1.52 23.86 8.32
N TYR A 22 -1.93 22.95 7.44
CA TYR A 22 -2.43 21.63 7.83
C TYR A 22 -1.34 20.97 8.66
N ASN A 23 -1.62 20.80 9.95
CA ASN A 23 -0.67 20.44 11.00
C ASN A 23 0.39 19.44 10.50
N LEU A 24 1.55 19.98 10.10
CA LEU A 24 2.62 19.27 9.39
C LEU A 24 3.26 18.20 10.27
N THR A 25 3.09 18.35 11.59
CA THR A 25 3.56 17.47 12.66
C THR A 25 2.94 16.07 12.57
N ASN A 26 1.62 15.95 12.40
CA ASN A 26 0.98 14.62 12.35
C ASN A 26 1.42 13.81 11.12
N PHE A 27 1.56 14.46 9.97
CA PHE A 27 2.06 13.80 8.76
C PHE A 27 3.51 13.34 8.91
N ARG A 28 4.40 14.23 9.38
CA ARG A 28 5.81 13.90 9.58
C ARG A 28 5.97 12.78 10.58
N SER A 29 5.34 12.86 11.75
CA SER A 29 5.41 11.81 12.77
C SER A 29 4.91 10.47 12.27
N PHE A 30 3.81 10.46 11.50
CA PHE A 30 3.25 9.25 10.94
C PHE A 30 4.14 8.62 9.85
N ILE A 31 4.69 9.41 8.93
CA ILE A 31 5.66 8.90 7.93
C ILE A 31 6.94 8.43 8.63
N THR A 32 7.46 9.18 9.61
CA THR A 32 8.63 8.75 10.40
C THR A 32 8.38 7.39 11.04
N PHE A 33 7.23 7.22 11.70
CA PHE A 33 6.84 5.93 12.28
C PHE A 33 6.80 4.83 11.22
N ALA A 34 6.13 5.06 10.09
CA ALA A 34 6.03 4.08 9.00
C ALA A 34 7.41 3.68 8.43
N VAL A 35 8.33 4.65 8.27
CA VAL A 35 9.68 4.39 7.76
C VAL A 35 10.53 3.65 8.78
N VAL A 36 10.51 4.05 10.06
CA VAL A 36 11.25 3.36 11.13
C VAL A 36 10.77 1.92 11.27
N THR A 37 9.45 1.70 11.30
CA THR A 37 8.88 0.35 11.29
C THR A 37 9.29 -0.42 10.04
N GLY A 38 9.30 0.23 8.88
CA GLY A 38 9.77 -0.38 7.62
C GLY A 38 11.23 -0.83 7.68
N ILE A 39 12.13 -0.03 8.27
CA ILE A 39 13.54 -0.37 8.46
C ILE A 39 13.67 -1.57 9.40
N ILE A 40 12.97 -1.56 10.53
CA ILE A 40 12.98 -2.65 11.52
C ILE A 40 12.48 -3.96 10.88
N LEU A 41 11.33 -3.92 10.19
CA LEU A 41 10.77 -5.08 9.52
C LEU A 41 11.70 -5.60 8.40
N THR A 42 12.39 -4.70 7.69
CA THR A 42 13.37 -5.07 6.66
C THR A 42 14.58 -5.77 7.29
N GLY A 43 15.05 -5.32 8.46
CA GLY A 43 16.10 -6.00 9.23
C GLY A 43 15.66 -7.38 9.73
N ILE A 44 14.46 -7.49 10.30
CA ILE A 44 13.89 -8.78 10.73
C ILE A 44 13.78 -9.75 9.55
N ASN A 45 13.30 -9.28 8.39
CA ASN A 45 13.18 -10.09 7.19
C ASN A 45 14.53 -10.68 6.76
N MET A 46 15.62 -9.91 6.83
CA MET A 46 16.95 -10.41 6.52
C MET A 46 17.38 -11.53 7.47
N LEU A 47 17.17 -11.34 8.77
CA LEU A 47 17.48 -12.37 9.77
C LEU A 47 16.71 -13.67 9.50
N LEU A 48 15.43 -13.56 9.15
CA LEU A 48 14.59 -14.73 8.85
C LEU A 48 15.03 -15.43 7.56
N VAL A 49 15.35 -14.68 6.50
CA VAL A 49 15.85 -15.26 5.24
C VAL A 49 17.20 -15.94 5.45
N SER A 50 18.14 -15.27 6.13
CA SER A 50 19.45 -15.84 6.45
C SER A 50 19.32 -17.12 7.28
N ASN A 51 18.40 -17.16 8.25
CA ASN A 51 18.14 -18.37 9.04
C ASN A 51 17.51 -19.50 8.20
N ALA A 52 16.60 -19.17 7.28
CA ALA A 52 16.01 -20.15 6.39
C ALA A 52 17.05 -20.76 5.42
N MET A 53 18.01 -19.95 4.97
CA MET A 53 19.07 -20.40 4.06
C MET A 53 20.22 -21.14 4.78
N SER A 54 20.47 -20.82 6.05
CA SER A 54 21.51 -21.49 6.84
C SER A 54 21.16 -22.93 7.22
N GLY A 55 19.86 -23.27 7.26
CA GLY A 55 19.36 -24.56 7.74
C GLY A 55 19.42 -24.74 9.26
N VAL A 56 19.75 -23.68 10.01
CA VAL A 56 19.89 -23.72 11.46
C VAL A 56 18.54 -23.47 12.15
N THR A 57 18.27 -24.22 13.22
CA THR A 57 16.96 -24.18 13.91
C THR A 57 16.82 -23.04 14.92
N ASP A 58 17.93 -22.51 15.46
CA ASP A 58 17.94 -21.40 16.40
C ASP A 58 18.64 -20.17 15.82
N LEU A 59 18.00 -18.99 15.93
CA LEU A 59 18.54 -17.71 15.48
C LEU A 59 19.83 -17.32 16.22
N ARG A 60 20.07 -17.88 17.40
CA ARG A 60 21.28 -17.60 18.21
C ARG A 60 22.54 -18.21 17.63
N GLU A 61 22.39 -19.24 16.82
CA GLU A 61 23.49 -19.95 16.15
C GLU A 61 23.81 -19.33 14.78
N LEU A 62 23.02 -18.35 14.34
CA LEU A 62 23.24 -17.63 13.08
C LEU A 62 24.53 -16.79 13.17
N SER A 63 25.54 -17.19 12.40
CA SER A 63 26.79 -16.44 12.31
C SER A 63 26.63 -15.20 11.42
N ILE A 64 27.37 -14.14 11.75
CA ILE A 64 27.42 -12.91 10.95
C ILE A 64 27.86 -13.23 9.50
N HIS A 65 28.74 -14.23 9.33
CA HIS A 65 29.23 -14.66 8.04
C HIS A 65 28.12 -15.17 7.10
N VAL A 66 27.08 -15.85 7.64
CA VAL A 66 25.94 -16.27 6.81
C VAL A 66 25.13 -15.06 6.35
N ILE A 67 24.96 -14.05 7.21
CA ILE A 67 24.26 -12.82 6.83
C ILE A 67 25.04 -12.10 5.72
N GLU A 68 26.37 -11.99 5.87
CA GLU A 68 27.27 -11.40 4.87
C GLU A 68 27.17 -12.13 3.52
N MET A 69 27.27 -13.46 3.54
CA MET A 69 27.12 -14.29 2.34
C MET A 69 25.77 -14.06 1.65
N VAL A 70 24.66 -14.02 2.40
CA VAL A 70 23.35 -13.75 1.80
C VAL A 70 23.27 -12.34 1.21
N ILE A 71 23.91 -11.34 1.85
CA ILE A 71 23.92 -9.97 1.33
C ILE A 71 24.73 -9.86 0.03
N GLU A 72 25.90 -10.49 -0.03
CA GLU A 72 26.85 -10.34 -1.13
C GLU A 72 26.58 -11.26 -2.32
N GLU A 73 26.09 -12.47 -2.06
CA GLU A 73 26.00 -13.52 -3.07
C GLU A 73 24.58 -13.76 -3.60
N THR A 74 23.56 -13.07 -3.08
CA THR A 74 22.16 -13.31 -3.47
C THR A 74 21.44 -12.06 -3.96
N ASP A 75 20.52 -12.26 -4.92
CA ASP A 75 19.61 -11.20 -5.39
C ASP A 75 18.73 -10.65 -4.26
N VAL A 76 18.40 -11.48 -3.26
CA VAL A 76 17.65 -11.07 -2.08
C VAL A 76 18.45 -10.05 -1.27
N GLY A 77 19.76 -10.29 -1.10
CA GLY A 77 20.70 -9.36 -0.47
C GLY A 77 20.74 -7.99 -1.16
N ILE A 78 20.88 -7.97 -2.49
CA ILE A 78 20.86 -6.73 -3.28
C ILE A 78 19.52 -6.00 -3.10
N SER A 79 18.40 -6.72 -3.19
CA SER A 79 17.07 -6.14 -3.01
C SER A 79 16.88 -5.50 -1.63
N TRP A 80 17.49 -6.09 -0.60
CA TRP A 80 17.48 -5.61 0.77
C TRP A 80 18.27 -4.30 0.93
N ILE A 81 19.48 -4.22 0.37
CA ILE A 81 20.30 -3.00 0.36
C ILE A 81 19.52 -1.86 -0.32
N VAL A 82 18.99 -2.12 -1.52
CA VAL A 82 18.22 -1.13 -2.30
C VAL A 82 17.01 -0.64 -1.49
N ARG A 83 16.30 -1.54 -0.81
CA ARG A 83 15.17 -1.18 0.06
C ARG A 83 15.61 -0.29 1.22
N LEU A 84 16.71 -0.62 1.91
CA LEU A 84 17.22 0.21 2.99
C LEU A 84 17.65 1.60 2.51
N CYS A 85 18.41 1.69 1.41
CA CYS A 85 18.80 2.97 0.83
C CYS A 85 17.57 3.83 0.50
N ALA A 86 16.52 3.22 -0.04
CA ALA A 86 15.27 3.91 -0.32
C ALA A 86 14.55 4.40 0.96
N LEU A 87 14.48 3.58 2.01
CA LEU A 87 13.90 3.97 3.29
C LEU A 87 14.69 5.09 3.98
N PHE A 88 16.03 5.03 3.96
CA PHE A 88 16.88 6.12 4.46
C PHE A 88 16.73 7.40 3.64
N THR A 89 16.57 7.28 2.31
CA THR A 89 16.26 8.44 1.44
C THR A 89 14.93 9.07 1.83
N THR A 90 13.93 8.26 2.21
CA THR A 90 12.64 8.77 2.72
C THR A 90 12.83 9.57 4.03
N LEU A 91 13.65 9.06 4.96
CA LEU A 91 14.01 9.81 6.18
C LEU A 91 14.70 11.14 5.86
N GLY A 92 15.65 11.12 4.91
CA GLY A 92 16.30 12.33 4.39
C GLY A 92 15.30 13.34 3.82
N ALA A 93 14.34 12.85 3.04
CA ALA A 93 13.31 13.69 2.43
C ALA A 93 12.39 14.38 3.47
N LEU A 94 12.19 13.80 4.66
CA LEU A 94 11.41 14.42 5.75
C LEU A 94 12.01 15.74 6.26
N PHE A 95 13.33 15.92 6.15
CA PHE A 95 13.99 17.18 6.51
C PHE A 95 13.65 18.31 5.54
N LEU A 96 13.41 17.97 4.27
CA LEU A 96 13.02 18.93 3.24
C LEU A 96 11.53 19.32 3.30
N TYR A 97 10.71 18.60 4.08
CA TYR A 97 9.25 18.76 4.06
C TYR A 97 8.77 20.15 4.48
N THR A 98 9.48 20.81 5.41
CA THR A 98 9.12 22.14 5.90
C THR A 98 9.44 23.26 4.91
N ASN A 99 10.50 23.11 4.11
CA ASN A 99 10.99 24.17 3.21
C ASN A 99 10.64 23.91 1.73
N LYS A 100 10.71 22.64 1.29
CA LYS A 100 10.47 22.21 -0.09
C LYS A 100 9.47 21.04 -0.13
N ARG A 101 8.22 21.30 0.26
CA ARG A 101 7.17 20.28 0.43
C ARG A 101 6.97 19.38 -0.80
N VAL A 102 6.86 19.95 -2.00
CA VAL A 102 6.63 19.18 -3.24
C VAL A 102 7.81 18.25 -3.54
N LEU A 103 9.05 18.77 -3.45
CA LEU A 103 10.25 17.97 -3.66
C LEU A 103 10.36 16.85 -2.61
N SER A 104 10.07 17.16 -1.35
CA SER A 104 10.04 16.18 -0.26
C SER A 104 9.03 15.06 -0.54
N CYS A 105 7.80 15.39 -0.94
CA CYS A 105 6.79 14.38 -1.28
C CYS A 105 7.18 13.56 -2.52
N LEU A 106 7.81 14.19 -3.52
CA LEU A 106 8.29 13.49 -4.72
C LEU A 106 9.38 12.49 -4.35
N LEU A 107 10.37 12.90 -3.55
CA LEU A 107 11.44 12.01 -3.10
C LEU A 107 10.90 10.85 -2.27
N MET A 108 9.95 11.08 -1.35
CA MET A 108 9.30 10.01 -0.59
C MET A 108 8.48 9.08 -1.48
N THR A 109 7.79 9.62 -2.48
CA THR A 109 7.03 8.81 -3.44
C THR A 109 7.97 7.92 -4.24
N MET A 110 9.04 8.48 -4.81
CA MET A 110 9.98 7.72 -5.64
C MET A 110 10.71 6.66 -4.81
N SER A 111 11.26 7.04 -3.65
CA SER A 111 11.94 6.09 -2.77
C SER A 111 10.99 5.05 -2.17
N GLY A 112 9.78 5.42 -1.76
CA GLY A 112 8.73 4.49 -1.37
C GLY A 112 8.36 3.52 -2.49
N GLY A 113 8.33 3.99 -3.74
CA GLY A 113 8.11 3.18 -4.94
C GLY A 113 9.23 2.18 -5.19
N VAL A 114 10.49 2.61 -5.06
CA VAL A 114 11.65 1.71 -5.13
C VAL A 114 11.59 0.65 -4.03
N ALA A 115 11.30 1.04 -2.78
CA ALA A 115 11.14 0.10 -1.68
C ALA A 115 10.02 -0.92 -1.95
N LEU A 116 8.93 -0.52 -2.62
CA LEU A 116 7.89 -1.45 -3.08
C LEU A 116 8.35 -2.37 -4.21
N ALA A 117 9.08 -1.84 -5.18
CA ALA A 117 9.58 -2.61 -6.31
C ALA A 117 10.48 -3.77 -5.89
N THR A 118 11.27 -3.59 -4.82
CA THR A 118 12.10 -4.67 -4.26
C THR A 118 11.28 -5.87 -3.75
N LEU A 119 9.96 -5.71 -3.46
CA LEU A 119 9.09 -6.84 -3.10
C LEU A 119 8.73 -7.68 -4.33
N ALA A 120 8.56 -7.06 -5.49
CA ALA A 120 8.32 -7.77 -6.75
C ALA A 120 9.57 -8.52 -7.21
N TRP A 121 10.75 -7.92 -6.98
CA TRP A 121 12.03 -8.54 -7.32
C TRP A 121 12.27 -9.86 -6.57
N GLY A 122 11.89 -9.94 -5.29
CA GLY A 122 11.99 -11.17 -4.50
C GLY A 122 10.80 -12.12 -4.64
N GLY A 123 9.86 -11.85 -5.57
CA GLY A 123 8.59 -12.57 -5.71
C GLY A 123 8.59 -13.64 -6.81
N HIS A 124 7.40 -14.11 -7.18
CA HIS A 124 7.19 -15.19 -8.15
C HIS A 124 7.68 -14.88 -9.57
N ALA A 125 7.96 -13.61 -9.90
CA ALA A 125 8.49 -13.22 -11.20
C ALA A 125 9.83 -13.90 -11.52
N VAL A 126 10.64 -14.25 -10.52
CA VAL A 126 11.94 -14.93 -10.68
C VAL A 126 11.79 -16.37 -11.21
N MET A 127 10.57 -16.93 -11.25
CA MET A 127 10.33 -18.29 -11.73
C MET A 127 10.20 -18.42 -13.26
N HIS A 128 10.28 -17.32 -14.01
CA HIS A 128 10.18 -17.33 -15.47
C HIS A 128 11.40 -16.70 -16.14
N ASP A 129 11.76 -17.18 -17.33
CA ASP A 129 12.85 -16.63 -18.14
C ASP A 129 12.33 -15.76 -19.30
N GLY A 130 13.18 -14.88 -19.83
CA GLY A 130 12.93 -14.14 -21.07
C GLY A 130 11.79 -13.13 -21.01
N LEU A 131 10.93 -13.07 -22.03
CA LEU A 131 9.83 -12.09 -22.11
C LEU A 131 8.79 -12.26 -21.00
N HIS A 132 8.55 -13.50 -20.56
CA HIS A 132 7.57 -13.83 -19.53
C HIS A 132 7.98 -13.30 -18.15
N TYR A 133 9.29 -13.26 -17.86
CA TYR A 133 9.86 -12.59 -16.68
C TYR A 133 9.42 -11.13 -16.61
N TYR A 134 9.69 -10.35 -17.66
CA TYR A 134 9.43 -8.91 -17.67
C TYR A 134 7.94 -8.58 -17.60
N LEU A 135 7.08 -9.39 -18.23
CA LEU A 135 5.63 -9.21 -18.17
C LEU A 135 5.08 -9.49 -16.76
N HIS A 136 5.51 -10.59 -16.12
CA HIS A 136 5.10 -10.89 -14.75
C HIS A 136 5.62 -9.83 -13.77
N LEU A 137 6.88 -9.43 -13.89
CA LEU A 137 7.47 -8.37 -13.07
C LEU A 137 6.73 -7.04 -13.23
N LEU A 138 6.44 -6.62 -14.47
CA LEU A 138 5.69 -5.38 -14.71
C LEU A 138 4.29 -5.43 -14.12
N SER A 139 3.64 -6.60 -14.21
CA SER A 139 2.33 -6.82 -13.61
C SER A 139 2.39 -6.73 -12.08
N ASP A 140 3.38 -7.34 -11.44
CA ASP A 140 3.62 -7.23 -10.00
C ASP A 140 3.89 -5.79 -9.56
N LEU A 141 4.76 -5.08 -10.28
CA LEU A 141 5.04 -3.66 -10.02
C LEU A 141 3.79 -2.80 -10.16
N THR A 142 2.97 -3.07 -11.18
CA THR A 142 1.70 -2.37 -11.41
C THR A 142 0.71 -2.66 -10.28
N HIS A 143 0.59 -3.93 -9.86
CA HIS A 143 -0.29 -4.34 -8.77
C HIS A 143 0.11 -3.69 -7.45
N LEU A 144 1.40 -3.77 -7.08
CA LEU A 144 1.95 -3.19 -5.86
C LEU A 144 1.86 -1.67 -5.86
N GLY A 145 2.15 -1.03 -7.00
CA GLY A 145 2.02 0.42 -7.16
C GLY A 145 0.57 0.88 -6.99
N ALA A 146 -0.37 0.22 -7.64
CA ALA A 146 -1.80 0.53 -7.53
C ALA A 146 -2.33 0.29 -6.10
N ALA A 147 -1.97 -0.84 -5.48
CA ALA A 147 -2.31 -1.15 -4.09
C ALA A 147 -1.71 -0.11 -3.12
N GLY A 148 -0.48 0.31 -3.38
CA GLY A 148 0.21 1.35 -2.62
C GLY A 148 -0.49 2.70 -2.72
N ALA A 149 -0.84 3.13 -3.93
CA ALA A 149 -1.56 4.38 -4.17
C ALA A 149 -2.93 4.39 -3.49
N TRP A 150 -3.68 3.28 -3.56
CA TRP A 150 -4.97 3.15 -2.89
C TRP A 150 -4.84 3.23 -1.38
N THR A 151 -3.94 2.43 -0.81
CA THR A 151 -3.70 2.40 0.64
C THR A 151 -3.28 3.77 1.15
N GLY A 152 -2.42 4.47 0.40
CA GLY A 152 -2.00 5.83 0.72
C GLY A 152 -3.15 6.83 0.74
N ALA A 153 -4.06 6.77 -0.23
CA ALA A 153 -5.25 7.61 -0.26
C ALA A 153 -6.19 7.34 0.94
N LEU A 154 -6.44 6.07 1.28
CA LEU A 154 -7.24 5.71 2.45
C LEU A 154 -6.65 6.24 3.75
N VAL A 155 -5.33 6.12 3.92
CA VAL A 155 -4.63 6.69 5.07
C VAL A 155 -4.75 8.21 5.09
N ALA A 156 -4.64 8.88 3.93
CA ALA A 156 -4.82 10.32 3.84
C ALA A 156 -6.23 10.74 4.31
N PHE A 157 -7.26 10.06 3.81
CA PHE A 157 -8.65 10.32 4.20
C PHE A 157 -8.91 10.00 5.68
N ALA A 158 -8.36 8.91 6.20
CA ALA A 158 -8.46 8.58 7.63
C ALA A 158 -7.84 9.68 8.50
N ILE A 159 -6.64 10.16 8.14
CA ILE A 159 -5.97 11.27 8.84
C ILE A 159 -6.81 12.57 8.77
N LEU A 160 -7.42 12.86 7.62
CA LEU A 160 -8.28 14.04 7.46
C LEU A 160 -9.57 13.94 8.30
N LEU A 161 -10.21 12.77 8.33
CA LEU A 161 -11.50 12.55 9.00
C LEU A 161 -11.40 12.34 10.51
N MET A 162 -10.26 11.90 11.04
CA MET A 162 -10.04 11.71 12.47
C MET A 162 -9.75 13.02 13.23
N ARG A 163 -9.69 14.17 12.55
CA ARG A 163 -9.42 15.48 13.16
C ARG A 163 -10.66 16.08 13.82
N ARG A 164 -10.86 15.75 15.10
CA ARG A 164 -12.05 16.08 15.89
C ARG A 164 -12.31 17.58 16.14
N ASN A 165 -11.30 18.45 16.05
CA ASN A 165 -11.39 19.88 16.44
C ASN A 165 -11.43 20.89 15.28
N GLU A 166 -11.47 20.43 14.01
CA GLU A 166 -11.41 21.31 12.83
C GLU A 166 -12.56 21.05 11.84
N HIS A 167 -13.72 20.59 12.31
CA HIS A 167 -14.91 20.35 11.49
C HIS A 167 -15.61 21.67 11.11
N ASN A 168 -14.90 22.54 10.41
CA ASN A 168 -15.40 23.78 9.82
C ASN A 168 -15.73 23.57 8.34
N ALA A 169 -16.48 24.49 7.72
CA ALA A 169 -16.83 24.42 6.30
C ALA A 169 -15.62 24.19 5.37
N GLN A 170 -14.46 24.76 5.72
CA GLN A 170 -13.22 24.60 4.97
C GLN A 170 -12.68 23.16 4.97
N SER A 171 -12.78 22.42 6.06
CA SER A 171 -12.32 21.02 6.10
C SER A 171 -13.22 20.10 5.27
N VAL A 172 -14.52 20.37 5.26
CA VAL A 172 -15.48 19.64 4.42
C VAL A 172 -15.25 19.91 2.93
N ILE A 173 -14.92 21.14 2.55
CA ILE A 173 -14.54 21.49 1.16
C ILE A 173 -13.28 20.73 0.74
N VAL A 174 -12.25 20.69 1.58
CA VAL A 174 -11.02 19.94 1.29
C VAL A 174 -11.31 18.45 1.10
N ILE A 175 -12.06 17.84 2.01
CA ILE A 175 -12.42 16.42 1.93
C ILE A 175 -13.21 16.14 0.64
N SER A 176 -14.16 17.01 0.29
CA SER A 176 -14.99 16.85 -0.91
C SER A 176 -14.19 16.99 -2.20
N ASP A 177 -13.32 18.01 -2.30
CA ASP A 177 -12.42 18.21 -3.46
C ASP A 177 -11.43 17.05 -3.61
N SER A 178 -10.80 16.62 -2.51
CA SER A 178 -9.91 15.46 -2.51
C SER A 178 -10.64 14.17 -2.90
N LEU A 179 -11.89 13.97 -2.46
CA LEU A 179 -12.71 12.82 -2.85
C LEU A 179 -13.07 12.84 -4.34
N ALA A 180 -13.38 14.01 -4.89
CA ALA A 180 -13.64 14.17 -6.32
C ALA A 180 -12.41 13.86 -7.18
N LYS A 181 -11.23 14.40 -6.81
CA LYS A 181 -9.95 14.08 -7.46
C LYS A 181 -9.61 12.59 -7.33
N PHE A 182 -9.86 12.00 -6.16
CA PHE A 182 -9.64 10.58 -5.94
C PHE A 182 -10.62 9.71 -6.73
N ALA A 183 -11.83 10.15 -7.05
CA ALA A 183 -12.80 9.33 -7.79
C ALA A 183 -12.25 8.90 -9.17
N THR A 184 -11.59 9.81 -9.89
CA THR A 184 -10.96 9.51 -11.18
C THR A 184 -9.71 8.65 -11.01
N ALA A 185 -8.79 9.05 -10.11
CA ALA A 185 -7.56 8.31 -9.84
C ALA A 185 -7.85 6.90 -9.32
N GLY A 186 -8.83 6.76 -8.42
CA GLY A 186 -9.31 5.51 -7.85
C GLY A 186 -9.88 4.58 -8.91
N THR A 187 -10.57 5.09 -9.93
CA THR A 187 -11.04 4.26 -11.05
C THR A 187 -9.87 3.66 -11.82
N VAL A 188 -8.83 4.46 -12.13
CA VAL A 188 -7.61 3.99 -12.79
C VAL A 188 -6.87 2.97 -11.93
N ILE A 189 -6.75 3.23 -10.62
CA ILE A 189 -6.14 2.31 -9.65
C ILE A 189 -6.88 0.97 -9.61
N VAL A 190 -8.21 0.97 -9.57
CA VAL A 190 -9.03 -0.25 -9.55
C VAL A 190 -8.84 -1.05 -10.84
N VAL A 191 -8.87 -0.39 -12.00
CA VAL A 191 -8.63 -1.06 -13.28
C VAL A 191 -7.23 -1.68 -13.32
N ALA A 192 -6.21 -0.94 -12.89
CA ALA A 192 -4.84 -1.44 -12.79
C ALA A 192 -4.73 -2.65 -11.85
N LEU A 193 -5.39 -2.63 -10.69
CA LEU A 193 -5.43 -3.74 -9.75
C LEU A 193 -6.08 -5.00 -10.35
N ILE A 194 -7.20 -4.86 -11.05
CA ILE A 194 -7.92 -5.98 -11.67
C ILE A 194 -7.07 -6.61 -12.78
N LEU A 195 -6.56 -5.80 -13.70
CA LEU A 195 -5.78 -6.29 -14.84
C LEU A 195 -4.48 -6.95 -14.39
N SER A 196 -3.73 -6.30 -13.48
CA SER A 196 -2.50 -6.87 -12.94
C SER A 196 -2.75 -8.12 -12.09
N ALA A 197 -3.83 -8.17 -11.31
CA ALA A 197 -4.17 -9.36 -10.53
C ALA A 197 -4.49 -10.56 -11.45
N LEU A 198 -5.20 -10.32 -12.55
CA LEU A 198 -5.53 -11.36 -13.52
C LEU A 198 -4.25 -11.90 -14.19
N VAL A 199 -3.37 -11.00 -14.64
CA VAL A 199 -2.09 -11.39 -15.23
C VAL A 199 -1.26 -12.19 -14.22
N ASN A 200 -1.11 -11.70 -12.99
CA ASN A 200 -0.36 -12.40 -11.93
C ASN A 200 -0.94 -13.79 -11.67
N TYR A 201 -2.27 -13.92 -11.58
CA TYR A 201 -2.91 -15.21 -11.39
C TYR A 201 -2.63 -16.18 -12.54
N LEU A 202 -2.72 -15.72 -13.79
CA LEU A 202 -2.46 -16.55 -14.96
C LEU A 202 -1.02 -17.09 -14.99
N TYR A 203 -0.05 -16.26 -14.60
CA TYR A 203 1.35 -16.68 -14.50
C TYR A 203 1.60 -17.63 -13.32
N ILE A 204 1.02 -17.38 -12.15
CA ILE A 204 1.23 -18.21 -10.96
C ILE A 204 0.50 -19.57 -11.07
N ALA A 205 -0.72 -19.59 -11.60
CA ALA A 205 -1.53 -20.80 -11.69
C ALA A 205 -1.39 -21.54 -13.04
N GLU A 206 -0.53 -21.04 -13.94
CA GLU A 206 -0.35 -21.55 -15.31
C GLU A 206 -1.68 -21.72 -16.08
N GLY A 207 -2.66 -20.87 -15.77
CA GLY A 207 -4.01 -20.93 -16.35
C GLY A 207 -4.93 -22.02 -15.80
N ASN A 208 -4.53 -22.79 -14.77
CA ASN A 208 -5.35 -23.85 -14.19
C ASN A 208 -6.26 -23.33 -13.05
N LEU A 209 -7.56 -23.61 -13.15
CA LEU A 209 -8.56 -23.23 -12.13
C LEU A 209 -8.70 -24.26 -11.00
N THR A 210 -8.17 -25.48 -11.17
CA THR A 210 -8.28 -26.57 -10.18
C THR A 210 -7.71 -26.19 -8.80
N PRO A 211 -6.52 -25.55 -8.70
CA PRO A 211 -5.96 -25.15 -7.41
C PRO A 211 -6.84 -24.09 -6.71
N LEU A 212 -7.62 -23.31 -7.45
CA LEU A 212 -8.43 -22.22 -6.90
C LEU A 212 -9.49 -22.73 -5.90
N PHE A 213 -10.09 -23.89 -6.19
CA PHE A 213 -11.16 -24.45 -5.35
C PHE A 213 -10.65 -25.55 -4.41
N ASN A 214 -9.58 -26.25 -4.80
CA ASN A 214 -9.13 -27.46 -4.10
C ASN A 214 -7.90 -27.24 -3.22
N SER A 215 -7.24 -26.07 -3.24
CA SER A 215 -6.09 -25.79 -2.38
C SER A 215 -6.40 -24.74 -1.30
N SER A 216 -5.66 -24.81 -0.19
CA SER A 216 -5.68 -23.77 0.84
C SER A 216 -5.28 -22.40 0.29
N TRP A 217 -4.30 -22.37 -0.63
CA TRP A 217 -3.88 -21.16 -1.35
C TRP A 217 -5.05 -20.53 -2.13
N GLY A 218 -5.79 -21.34 -2.88
CA GLY A 218 -6.94 -20.92 -3.69
C GLY A 218 -8.08 -20.36 -2.84
N ARG A 219 -8.41 -20.99 -1.71
CA ARG A 219 -9.46 -20.50 -0.79
C ARG A 219 -9.14 -19.13 -0.22
N ILE A 220 -7.89 -18.88 0.18
CA ILE A 220 -7.47 -17.57 0.68
C ILE A 220 -7.48 -16.53 -0.45
N LEU A 221 -7.08 -16.90 -1.66
CA LEU A 221 -7.15 -16.03 -2.83
C LEU A 221 -8.60 -15.63 -3.16
N LEU A 222 -9.54 -16.59 -3.11
CA LEU A 222 -10.97 -16.34 -3.28
C LEU A 222 -11.52 -15.42 -2.18
N ALA A 223 -11.16 -15.66 -0.92
CA ALA A 223 -11.56 -14.80 0.19
C ALA A 223 -11.03 -13.37 0.02
N LYS A 224 -9.76 -13.20 -0.36
CA LYS A 224 -9.15 -11.90 -0.68
C LYS A 224 -9.92 -11.20 -1.81
N THR A 225 -10.28 -11.94 -2.85
CA THR A 225 -11.01 -11.42 -4.01
C THR A 225 -12.43 -10.99 -3.64
N ALA A 226 -13.13 -11.78 -2.82
CA ALA A 226 -14.44 -11.43 -2.31
C ALA A 226 -14.40 -10.16 -1.44
N LEU A 227 -13.39 -10.02 -0.58
CA LEU A 227 -13.16 -8.80 0.19
C LEU A 227 -12.86 -7.59 -0.71
N PHE A 228 -12.08 -7.77 -1.76
CA PHE A 228 -11.82 -6.72 -2.75
C PHE A 228 -13.11 -6.28 -3.45
N VAL A 229 -13.94 -7.22 -3.89
CA VAL A 229 -15.26 -6.91 -4.48
C VAL A 229 -16.17 -6.18 -3.49
N LEU A 230 -16.23 -6.64 -2.23
CA LEU A 230 -16.96 -5.95 -1.16
C LEU A 230 -16.46 -4.51 -1.00
N MET A 231 -15.15 -4.31 -1.03
CA MET A 231 -14.54 -2.98 -0.94
C MET A 231 -14.90 -2.09 -2.14
N LEU A 232 -14.98 -2.65 -3.36
CA LEU A 232 -15.47 -1.92 -4.54
C LEU A 232 -16.94 -1.53 -4.40
N LEU A 233 -17.78 -2.40 -3.85
CA LEU A 233 -19.18 -2.11 -3.59
C LEU A 233 -19.33 -0.99 -2.54
N LEU A 234 -18.53 -1.02 -1.47
CA LEU A 234 -18.47 0.05 -0.47
C LEU A 234 -18.01 1.38 -1.10
N ALA A 235 -16.95 1.35 -1.91
CA ALA A 235 -16.45 2.53 -2.62
C ALA A 235 -17.49 3.09 -3.60
N ALA A 236 -18.21 2.22 -4.31
CA ALA A 236 -19.31 2.61 -5.20
C ALA A 236 -20.49 3.21 -4.41
N ALA A 237 -20.87 2.60 -3.28
CA ALA A 237 -21.88 3.15 -2.39
C ALA A 237 -21.46 4.53 -1.86
N ASN A 238 -20.18 4.70 -1.53
CA ASN A 238 -19.63 5.98 -1.10
C ASN A 238 -19.69 7.03 -2.21
N ARG A 239 -19.33 6.66 -3.45
CA ARG A 239 -19.35 7.56 -4.60
C ARG A 239 -20.76 7.96 -5.01
N PHE A 240 -21.68 7.01 -5.11
CA PHE A 240 -23.00 7.25 -5.71
C PHE A 240 -24.08 7.61 -4.70
N HIS A 241 -23.91 7.28 -3.41
CA HIS A 241 -24.92 7.56 -2.38
C HIS A 241 -24.42 8.54 -1.33
N LEU A 242 -23.23 8.33 -0.74
CA LEU A 242 -22.74 9.23 0.32
C LEU A 242 -22.25 10.57 -0.22
N GLY A 243 -21.59 10.59 -1.38
CA GLY A 243 -21.14 11.84 -2.03
C GLY A 243 -22.28 12.85 -2.24
N PRO A 244 -23.36 12.48 -2.95
CA PRO A 244 -24.50 13.38 -3.14
C PRO A 244 -25.22 13.77 -1.83
N ARG A 245 -25.33 12.83 -0.88
CA ARG A 245 -25.92 13.12 0.45
C ARG A 245 -25.09 14.12 1.25
N LEU A 246 -23.77 14.09 1.08
CA LEU A 246 -22.88 15.07 1.70
C LEU A 246 -23.14 16.48 1.18
N GLU A 247 -23.29 16.64 -0.15
CA GLU A 247 -23.57 17.94 -0.75
C GLU A 247 -24.87 18.56 -0.22
N VAL A 248 -25.90 17.73 -0.01
CA VAL A 248 -27.17 18.17 0.59
C VAL A 248 -26.96 18.57 2.06
N MET A 249 -26.30 17.75 2.86
CA MET A 249 -26.10 18.02 4.29
C MET A 249 -25.18 19.22 4.57
N VAL A 250 -24.23 19.49 3.67
CA VAL A 250 -23.40 20.70 3.69
C VAL A 250 -24.24 21.94 3.41
N ARG A 251 -25.16 21.87 2.43
CA ARG A 251 -26.10 22.98 2.16
C ARG A 251 -27.07 23.23 3.31
N GLU A 252 -27.43 22.18 4.05
CA GLU A 252 -28.30 22.24 5.24
C GLU A 252 -27.55 22.65 6.53
N GLY A 253 -26.23 22.85 6.48
CA GLY A 253 -25.42 23.25 7.63
C GLY A 253 -25.16 22.16 8.67
N ASN A 254 -25.42 20.89 8.35
CA ASN A 254 -25.28 19.75 9.27
C ASN A 254 -23.91 19.06 9.11
N TYR A 255 -22.84 19.78 9.44
CA TYR A 255 -21.45 19.36 9.19
C TYR A 255 -21.02 18.16 10.03
N ASP A 256 -21.41 18.09 11.30
CA ASP A 256 -20.99 17.00 12.20
C ASP A 256 -21.52 15.64 11.75
N ARG A 257 -22.79 15.58 11.34
CA ARG A 257 -23.42 14.36 10.85
C ARG A 257 -22.82 13.92 9.51
N SER A 258 -22.50 14.88 8.65
CA SER A 258 -21.84 14.67 7.35
C SER A 258 -20.47 14.00 7.51
N VAL A 259 -19.65 14.56 8.41
CA VAL A 259 -18.32 14.03 8.69
C VAL A 259 -18.38 12.67 9.39
N ALA A 260 -19.33 12.47 10.32
CA ALA A 260 -19.48 11.18 11.00
C ALA A 260 -19.82 10.03 10.05
N LEU A 261 -20.71 10.26 9.07
CA LEU A 261 -21.06 9.27 8.05
C LEU A 261 -19.86 8.92 7.15
N MET A 262 -19.13 9.92 6.67
CA MET A 262 -17.91 9.70 5.88
C MET A 262 -16.84 8.96 6.67
N ARG A 263 -16.63 9.36 7.93
CA ARG A 263 -15.67 8.72 8.83
C ARG A 263 -15.97 7.24 9.01
N ASN A 264 -17.22 6.88 9.30
CA ASN A 264 -17.59 5.48 9.51
C ASN A 264 -17.38 4.64 8.24
N SER A 265 -17.73 5.20 7.08
CA SER A 265 -17.55 4.50 5.82
C SER A 265 -16.08 4.30 5.46
N ILE A 266 -15.26 5.35 5.57
CA ILE A 266 -13.81 5.27 5.29
C ILE A 266 -13.09 4.41 6.32
N LEU A 267 -13.52 4.39 7.59
CA LEU A 267 -12.99 3.44 8.57
C LEU A 267 -13.33 1.99 8.21
N THR A 268 -14.54 1.75 7.70
CA THR A 268 -14.93 0.40 7.24
C THR A 268 -14.09 -0.03 6.05
N GLU A 269 -13.92 0.84 5.05
CA GLU A 269 -13.01 0.58 3.92
C GLU A 269 -11.57 0.34 4.39
N PHE A 270 -11.08 1.12 5.34
CA PHE A 270 -9.73 0.98 5.89
C PHE A 270 -9.54 -0.36 6.63
N VAL A 271 -10.52 -0.78 7.42
CA VAL A 271 -10.49 -2.09 8.11
C VAL A 271 -10.50 -3.23 7.07
N VAL A 272 -11.35 -3.15 6.05
CA VAL A 272 -11.37 -4.15 4.97
C VAL A 272 -10.02 -4.18 4.25
N ALA A 273 -9.41 -3.03 3.97
CA ALA A 273 -8.07 -2.96 3.38
C ALA A 273 -7.00 -3.63 4.25
N ILE A 274 -7.03 -3.43 5.57
CA ILE A 274 -6.12 -4.11 6.51
C ILE A 274 -6.30 -5.64 6.45
N ILE A 275 -7.55 -6.12 6.41
CA ILE A 275 -7.84 -7.56 6.31
C ILE A 275 -7.30 -8.11 4.99
N ILE A 276 -7.48 -7.40 3.87
CA ILE A 276 -6.92 -7.77 2.56
C ILE A 276 -5.38 -7.85 2.63
N LEU A 277 -4.72 -6.87 3.23
CA LEU A 277 -3.26 -6.88 3.40
C LEU A 277 -2.79 -8.05 4.26
N GLY A 278 -3.52 -8.37 5.33
CA GLY A 278 -3.26 -9.57 6.14
C GLY A 278 -3.40 -10.87 5.35
N ALA A 279 -4.44 -10.98 4.52
CA ALA A 279 -4.63 -12.13 3.64
C ALA A 279 -3.50 -12.25 2.59
N VAL A 280 -3.01 -11.12 2.06
CA VAL A 280 -1.85 -11.10 1.15
C VAL A 280 -0.58 -11.56 1.85
N ALA A 281 -0.32 -11.07 3.06
CA ALA A 281 0.83 -11.50 3.84
C ALA A 281 0.79 -13.01 4.13
N TRP A 282 -0.40 -13.55 4.42
CA TRP A 282 -0.60 -14.98 4.61
C TRP A 282 -0.36 -15.78 3.31
N LEU A 283 -0.90 -15.32 2.18
CA LEU A 283 -0.68 -15.96 0.88
C LEU A 283 0.80 -16.05 0.52
N GLY A 284 1.59 -15.01 0.83
CA GLY A 284 3.03 -15.01 0.60
C GLY A 284 3.81 -16.06 1.41
N MET A 285 3.22 -16.63 2.46
CA MET A 285 3.82 -17.72 3.25
C MET A 285 3.46 -19.12 2.72
N LEU A 286 2.53 -19.22 1.76
CA LEU A 286 2.05 -20.49 1.22
C LEU A 286 2.62 -20.74 -0.17
N ALA A 287 3.15 -21.95 -0.41
CA ALA A 287 3.49 -22.38 -1.75
C ALA A 287 2.21 -22.69 -2.57
N PRO A 288 2.12 -22.28 -3.85
CA PRO A 288 0.95 -22.56 -4.71
C PRO A 288 0.62 -24.06 -4.85
N SER A 289 1.61 -24.93 -4.62
CA SER A 289 1.52 -26.39 -4.77
C SER A 289 1.09 -27.16 -3.52
N GLN A 290 0.76 -26.50 -2.40
CA GLN A 290 0.22 -27.18 -1.21
C GLN A 290 -1.23 -27.61 -1.47
N ILE A 291 -1.37 -28.74 -2.15
CA ILE A 291 -2.59 -29.54 -2.19
C ILE A 291 -2.73 -30.14 -0.79
N SER A 292 -3.75 -29.71 -0.05
CA SER A 292 -4.16 -30.33 1.21
C SER A 292 -4.95 -31.60 0.94
#